data_AF-A0A972CHG8-F1
#
_entry.id   AF-A0A972CHG8-F1
#
_cell.length_a   1.000
_cell.length_b   1.000
_cell.length_c   1.000
_cell.angle_alpha   90.00
_cell.angle_beta   90.00
_cell.angle_gamma   90.00
#
_symmetry.space_group_name_H-M   'P 1'
#
loop_
_entity.id
_entity.type
_entity.pdbx_description
1 polymer ?
#
loop_
_entity_poly.entity_id
_entity_poly.type
_entity_poly.pdbx_seq_one_letter_code
_entity_poly.pdbx_strand_id
1 'polypeptide(L)'
;MLNDLTYSTKDYTSNIPPKHRIPIDDNEYTGTQTLRNALKLFIEFKENKLLLDIKTMPDVIPDEHDGSYELVRETVNSLAVTPSDRLDVPDLELLYFMAVGTWKGGERFRIEKIRKSNLPIEEKERLTAVFNKVVEKAKRHEYQNYVGQWSVGMFGTGFYSFRSDKENAQKFLSLCVEISKMDDEDKILDIAEEALRAGIKGMQAAAASIILHCLKPDVFPVINNAMIEAAILLESEGVILTNPRELTSYIQNARNIKKFRDEKCRFRNYRAPDMKFWDISELESEEEDEEDFEPEFDDDKSILNEDIGITKEQWLAMLSNNDVFKEQDKELVLLMYNRGGEATASELAAATGRHPS
;
A
#
# COMPACT_ATOMS: atom_id res chain seq x y z
N MET A 1 -13.63 -26.89 -0.43
CA MET A 1 -14.24 -25.54 -0.47
C MET A 1 -13.74 -24.75 -1.67
N LEU A 2 -12.54 -24.16 -1.65
CA LEU A 2 -11.96 -23.45 -2.81
C LEU A 2 -11.79 -24.35 -4.05
N ASN A 3 -11.31 -25.58 -3.86
CA ASN A 3 -11.16 -26.58 -4.95
C ASN A 3 -12.49 -27.09 -5.54
N ASP A 4 -13.62 -26.75 -4.89
CA ASP A 4 -14.96 -27.09 -5.36
C ASP A 4 -15.62 -25.94 -6.12
N LEU A 5 -14.98 -24.75 -6.09
CA LEU A 5 -15.28 -23.58 -6.91
C LEU A 5 -14.17 -23.37 -7.95
N THR A 6 -13.40 -24.40 -8.30
CA THR A 6 -12.45 -24.33 -9.40
C THR A 6 -13.18 -24.69 -10.69
N TYR A 7 -13.34 -23.70 -11.55
CA TYR A 7 -13.90 -23.86 -12.87
C TYR A 7 -13.15 -22.93 -13.82
N SER A 8 -12.40 -23.52 -14.76
CA SER A 8 -11.52 -22.78 -15.65
C SER A 8 -12.16 -22.53 -17.01
N THR A 9 -11.61 -21.59 -17.78
CA THR A 9 -11.94 -21.40 -19.20
C THR A 9 -11.76 -22.68 -20.01
N LYS A 10 -10.81 -23.54 -19.61
CA LYS A 10 -10.61 -24.85 -20.22
C LYS A 10 -11.76 -25.82 -19.91
N ASP A 11 -12.31 -25.77 -18.71
CA ASP A 11 -13.47 -26.58 -18.31
C ASP A 11 -14.72 -26.11 -19.06
N TYR A 12 -14.93 -24.78 -19.13
CA TYR A 12 -15.99 -24.15 -19.91
C TYR A 12 -15.94 -24.51 -21.40
N THR A 13 -14.78 -24.33 -22.04
CA THR A 13 -14.57 -24.68 -23.45
C THR A 13 -14.65 -26.19 -23.71
N SER A 14 -14.39 -27.02 -22.70
CA SER A 14 -14.55 -28.48 -22.77
C SER A 14 -15.96 -28.95 -22.40
N ASN A 15 -16.89 -28.02 -22.16
CA ASN A 15 -18.28 -28.30 -21.78
C ASN A 15 -18.39 -29.19 -20.52
N ILE A 16 -17.37 -29.09 -19.65
CA ILE A 16 -17.39 -29.69 -18.32
C ILE A 16 -18.27 -28.77 -17.47
N PRO A 17 -19.27 -29.26 -16.73
CA PRO A 17 -20.11 -28.38 -15.91
C PRO A 17 -19.38 -27.97 -14.61
N PRO A 18 -19.62 -26.75 -14.09
CA PRO A 18 -19.15 -26.34 -12.78
C PRO A 18 -19.80 -27.19 -11.67
N LYS A 19 -19.15 -27.29 -10.53
CA LYS A 19 -19.71 -28.02 -9.36
C LYS A 19 -20.77 -27.21 -8.61
N HIS A 20 -20.76 -25.88 -8.69
CA HIS A 20 -21.83 -25.02 -8.16
C HIS A 20 -22.86 -24.70 -9.27
N ARG A 21 -24.07 -24.26 -8.89
CA ARG A 21 -25.20 -24.02 -9.80
C ARG A 21 -25.61 -22.55 -9.89
N ILE A 22 -24.64 -21.66 -9.70
CA ILE A 22 -24.91 -20.24 -9.50
C ILE A 22 -24.18 -19.49 -10.62
N PRO A 23 -24.85 -19.29 -11.77
CA PRO A 23 -24.35 -18.40 -12.82
C PRO A 23 -24.57 -16.95 -12.40
N ILE A 24 -23.67 -16.04 -12.78
CA ILE A 24 -23.84 -14.58 -12.67
C ILE A 24 -23.92 -14.04 -14.10
N ASP A 25 -24.95 -13.25 -14.40
CA ASP A 25 -25.26 -12.77 -15.76
C ASP A 25 -25.33 -13.90 -16.80
N ASP A 26 -25.97 -15.01 -16.42
CA ASP A 26 -26.07 -16.25 -17.22
C ASP A 26 -24.71 -16.88 -17.59
N ASN A 27 -23.62 -16.45 -16.94
CA ASN A 27 -22.29 -16.96 -17.15
C ASN A 27 -21.79 -17.73 -15.91
N GLU A 28 -21.58 -19.03 -16.10
CA GLU A 28 -21.11 -19.95 -15.08
C GLU A 28 -19.64 -19.73 -14.70
N TYR A 29 -18.81 -19.28 -15.65
CA TYR A 29 -17.39 -18.99 -15.41
C TYR A 29 -17.22 -17.79 -14.50
N THR A 30 -17.84 -16.65 -14.84
CA THR A 30 -17.85 -15.45 -13.98
C THR A 30 -18.51 -15.75 -12.63
N GLY A 31 -19.63 -16.48 -12.62
CA GLY A 31 -20.25 -16.93 -11.38
C GLY A 31 -19.30 -17.72 -10.48
N THR A 32 -18.49 -18.62 -11.05
CA THR A 32 -17.49 -19.38 -10.29
C THR A 32 -16.42 -18.48 -9.68
N GLN A 33 -15.86 -17.58 -10.49
CA GLN A 33 -14.77 -16.70 -10.09
C GLN A 33 -15.23 -15.76 -8.97
N THR A 34 -16.36 -15.07 -9.14
CA THR A 34 -16.93 -14.17 -8.13
C THR A 34 -17.25 -14.90 -6.82
N LEU A 35 -17.80 -16.11 -6.88
CA LEU A 35 -18.08 -16.92 -5.68
C LEU A 35 -16.81 -17.35 -4.97
N ARG A 36 -15.78 -17.71 -5.73
CA ARG A 36 -14.47 -18.07 -5.17
C ARG A 36 -13.86 -16.88 -4.44
N ASN A 37 -14.02 -15.68 -4.97
CA ASN A 37 -13.48 -14.45 -4.40
C ASN A 37 -14.24 -14.02 -3.15
N ALA A 38 -15.57 -14.00 -3.22
CA ALA A 38 -16.42 -13.78 -2.05
C ALA A 38 -16.13 -14.80 -0.93
N LEU A 39 -15.84 -16.06 -1.28
CA LEU A 39 -15.49 -17.10 -0.32
C LEU A 39 -14.06 -16.93 0.23
N LYS A 40 -13.07 -16.53 -0.57
CA LYS A 40 -11.72 -16.20 -0.07
C LYS A 40 -11.80 -15.07 0.93
N LEU A 41 -12.46 -13.97 0.57
CA LEU A 41 -12.69 -12.83 1.45
C LEU A 41 -13.44 -13.25 2.72
N PHE A 42 -14.47 -14.09 2.60
CA PHE A 42 -15.18 -14.62 3.77
C PHE A 42 -14.32 -15.53 4.65
N ILE A 43 -13.50 -16.42 4.08
CA ILE A 43 -12.60 -17.30 4.85
C ILE A 43 -11.49 -16.47 5.50
N GLU A 44 -10.92 -15.49 4.80
CA GLU A 44 -9.89 -14.59 5.31
C GLU A 44 -10.43 -13.69 6.43
N PHE A 45 -11.67 -13.23 6.30
CA PHE A 45 -12.40 -12.49 7.33
C PHE A 45 -12.82 -13.36 8.52
N LYS A 46 -13.25 -14.60 8.26
CA LYS A 46 -13.71 -15.57 9.27
C LYS A 46 -12.56 -16.13 10.11
N GLU A 47 -11.39 -16.37 9.52
CA GLU A 47 -10.23 -16.98 10.19
C GLU A 47 -9.17 -15.96 10.64
N ASN A 48 -9.41 -14.66 10.40
CA ASN A 48 -8.52 -13.54 10.76
C ASN A 48 -7.05 -13.71 10.33
N LYS A 49 -6.84 -14.51 9.27
CA LYS A 49 -5.51 -15.00 8.90
C LYS A 49 -4.61 -13.89 8.36
N LEU A 50 -5.16 -12.98 7.55
CA LEU A 50 -4.41 -11.84 7.00
C LEU A 50 -3.92 -10.90 8.10
N LEU A 51 -4.76 -10.59 9.08
CA LEU A 51 -4.39 -9.74 10.19
C LEU A 51 -3.33 -10.41 11.09
N LEU A 52 -3.45 -11.72 11.32
CA LEU A 52 -2.44 -12.48 12.04
C LEU A 52 -1.11 -12.52 11.28
N ASP A 53 -1.16 -12.74 9.97
CA ASP A 53 0.02 -12.69 9.10
C ASP A 53 0.70 -11.33 9.22
N ILE A 54 -0.04 -10.22 9.07
CA ILE A 54 0.47 -8.85 9.25
C ILE A 54 1.16 -8.70 10.61
N LYS A 55 0.46 -9.04 11.71
CA LYS A 55 1.00 -8.91 13.08
C LYS A 55 2.29 -9.72 13.29
N THR A 56 2.45 -10.83 12.59
CA THR A 56 3.57 -11.77 12.77
C THR A 56 4.68 -11.63 11.75
N MET A 57 4.57 -10.70 10.78
CA MET A 57 5.59 -10.48 9.76
C MET A 57 6.96 -10.22 10.38
N PRO A 58 8.04 -10.78 9.79
CA PRO A 58 9.40 -10.44 10.19
C PRO A 58 9.69 -8.97 9.87
N ASP A 59 10.66 -8.42 10.60
CA ASP A 59 11.12 -7.06 10.34
C ASP A 59 11.96 -6.98 9.06
N VAL A 60 12.06 -5.77 8.49
CA VAL A 60 12.81 -5.50 7.26
C VAL A 60 14.06 -4.70 7.58
N ILE A 61 15.23 -5.22 7.19
CA ILE A 61 16.50 -4.50 7.30
C ILE A 61 16.60 -3.54 6.10
N PRO A 62 16.53 -2.20 6.29
CA PRO A 62 16.39 -1.26 5.18
C PRO A 62 17.48 -1.40 4.11
N ASP A 63 18.74 -1.44 4.52
CA ASP A 63 19.89 -1.40 3.61
C ASP A 63 20.19 -2.75 2.94
N GLU A 64 19.56 -3.82 3.41
CA GLU A 64 19.53 -5.11 2.73
C GLU A 64 18.32 -5.20 1.80
N HIS A 65 17.23 -4.51 2.13
CA HIS A 65 15.99 -4.55 1.36
C HIS A 65 16.09 -3.78 0.06
N ASP A 66 16.44 -2.49 0.08
CA ASP A 66 16.48 -1.66 -1.15
C ASP A 66 17.47 -0.49 -1.03
N GLY A 67 18.07 -0.10 -2.16
CA GLY A 67 19.04 1.01 -2.20
C GLY A 67 18.46 2.39 -1.91
N SER A 68 17.14 2.60 -2.05
CA SER A 68 16.50 3.91 -1.82
C SER A 68 16.62 4.40 -0.38
N TYR A 69 16.71 3.50 0.60
CA TYR A 69 16.98 3.89 1.98
C TYR A 69 18.36 4.58 2.12
N GLU A 70 19.41 3.98 1.54
CA GLU A 70 20.75 4.57 1.50
C GLU A 70 20.74 5.90 0.72
N LEU A 71 20.12 5.92 -0.46
CA LEU A 71 20.09 7.12 -1.30
C LEU A 71 19.36 8.30 -0.64
N VAL A 72 18.23 8.07 0.01
CA VAL A 72 17.48 9.13 0.69
C VAL A 72 18.31 9.69 1.85
N ARG A 73 18.90 8.84 2.70
CA ARG A 73 19.76 9.30 3.81
C ARG A 73 20.97 10.08 3.31
N GLU A 74 21.66 9.57 2.29
CA GLU A 74 22.83 10.24 1.72
C GLU A 74 22.47 11.56 1.02
N THR A 75 21.30 11.64 0.41
CA THR A 75 20.78 12.90 -0.16
C THR A 75 20.48 13.91 0.94
N VAL A 76 19.84 13.50 2.03
CA VAL A 76 19.59 14.38 3.19
C VAL A 76 20.90 14.87 3.81
N ASN A 77 21.95 14.04 3.86
CA ASN A 77 23.28 14.47 4.31
C ASN A 77 23.87 15.57 3.41
N SER A 78 23.73 15.46 2.08
CA SER A 78 24.16 16.51 1.15
C SER A 78 23.32 17.79 1.27
N LEU A 79 22.02 17.66 1.53
CA LEU A 79 21.14 18.80 1.78
C LEU A 79 21.51 19.52 3.08
N ALA A 80 21.89 18.78 4.12
CA ALA A 80 22.22 19.32 5.44
C ALA A 80 23.47 20.22 5.46
N VAL A 81 24.38 20.07 4.50
CA VAL A 81 25.58 20.93 4.34
C VAL A 81 25.37 22.08 3.37
N THR A 82 24.20 22.14 2.72
CA THR A 82 23.81 23.22 1.80
C THR A 82 23.03 24.28 2.57
N PRO A 83 23.37 25.58 2.45
CA PRO A 83 22.59 26.65 3.08
C PRO A 83 21.10 26.55 2.71
N SER A 84 20.22 26.56 3.71
CA SER A 84 18.78 26.32 3.51
C SER A 84 18.13 27.33 2.57
N ASP A 85 18.62 28.58 2.57
CA ASP A 85 18.18 29.66 1.69
C ASP A 85 18.51 29.43 0.20
N ARG A 86 19.44 28.51 -0.11
CA ARG A 86 19.77 28.09 -1.48
C ARG A 86 18.94 26.91 -1.96
N LEU A 87 18.37 26.12 -1.05
CA LEU A 87 17.51 25.00 -1.40
C LEU A 87 16.18 25.48 -1.99
N ASP A 88 15.66 24.75 -2.97
CA ASP A 88 14.43 25.07 -3.71
C ASP A 88 13.79 23.78 -4.27
N VAL A 89 12.77 23.93 -5.12
CA VAL A 89 12.02 22.82 -5.74
C VAL A 89 12.90 21.77 -6.43
N PRO A 90 14.00 22.10 -7.15
CA PRO A 90 14.88 21.09 -7.73
C PRO A 90 15.52 20.14 -6.69
N ASP A 91 15.77 20.62 -5.47
CA ASP A 91 16.33 19.82 -4.38
C ASP A 91 15.27 18.88 -3.77
N LEU A 92 14.02 19.36 -3.69
CA LEU A 92 12.88 18.52 -3.32
C LEU A 92 12.64 17.42 -4.36
N GLU A 93 12.73 17.76 -5.64
CA GLU A 93 12.64 16.77 -6.71
C GLU A 93 13.79 15.76 -6.65
N LEU A 94 15.02 16.22 -6.43
CA LEU A 94 16.17 15.33 -6.22
C LEU A 94 15.87 14.32 -5.10
N LEU A 95 15.45 14.79 -3.92
CA LEU A 95 15.15 13.93 -2.79
C LEU A 95 14.05 12.91 -3.09
N TYR A 96 12.95 13.34 -3.71
CA TYR A 96 11.86 12.46 -4.12
C TYR A 96 12.32 11.38 -5.10
N PHE A 97 13.14 11.76 -6.11
CA PHE A 97 13.60 10.80 -7.11
C PHE A 97 14.66 9.81 -6.63
N MET A 98 15.19 10.02 -5.42
CA MET A 98 16.03 9.04 -4.73
C MET A 98 15.23 8.01 -3.93
N ALA A 99 13.95 8.30 -3.64
CA ALA A 99 13.02 7.36 -3.00
C ALA A 99 12.29 6.46 -4.01
N VAL A 100 11.95 6.99 -5.19
CA VAL A 100 11.14 6.28 -6.20
C VAL A 100 11.97 5.42 -7.14
N GLY A 101 11.32 4.36 -7.62
CA GLY A 101 11.86 3.38 -8.53
C GLY A 101 12.55 3.90 -9.79
N THR A 102 13.70 3.33 -10.14
CA THR A 102 14.47 3.69 -11.35
C THR A 102 13.76 3.34 -12.66
N TRP A 103 12.72 2.50 -12.66
CA TRP A 103 11.96 2.13 -13.86
C TRP A 103 11.40 3.34 -14.61
N LYS A 104 10.99 4.41 -13.89
CA LYS A 104 10.58 5.67 -14.53
C LYS A 104 11.76 6.61 -14.68
N GLY A 105 12.42 6.58 -15.85
CA GLY A 105 13.46 7.53 -16.27
C GLY A 105 14.90 7.04 -16.14
N GLY A 106 15.15 5.96 -15.41
CA GLY A 106 16.46 5.29 -15.33
C GLY A 106 17.56 6.11 -14.65
N GLU A 107 18.80 5.60 -14.75
CA GLU A 107 20.00 6.17 -14.12
C GLU A 107 20.27 7.61 -14.58
N ARG A 108 20.23 7.85 -15.89
CA ARG A 108 20.53 9.16 -16.48
C ARG A 108 19.64 10.26 -15.92
N PHE A 109 18.37 9.95 -15.68
CA PHE A 109 17.43 10.90 -15.10
C PHE A 109 17.80 11.28 -13.66
N ARG A 110 18.25 10.33 -12.84
CA ARG A 110 18.65 10.59 -11.44
C ARG A 110 19.91 11.44 -11.39
N ILE A 111 20.89 11.11 -12.23
CA ILE A 111 22.11 11.92 -12.38
C ILE A 111 21.77 13.35 -12.81
N GLU A 112 20.80 13.51 -13.72
CA GLU A 112 20.34 14.84 -14.14
C GLU A 112 19.66 15.62 -13.00
N LYS A 113 18.90 14.95 -12.10
CA LYS A 113 18.35 15.58 -10.90
C LYS A 113 19.46 16.03 -9.94
N ILE A 114 20.50 15.23 -9.73
CA ILE A 114 21.68 15.63 -8.95
C ILE A 114 22.33 16.86 -9.59
N ARG A 115 22.57 16.84 -10.91
CA ARG A 115 23.21 17.95 -11.63
C ARG A 115 22.43 19.26 -11.50
N LYS A 116 21.10 19.20 -11.59
CA LYS A 116 20.18 20.35 -11.55
C LYS A 116 19.88 20.87 -10.14
N SER A 117 20.20 20.11 -9.09
CA SER A 117 20.04 20.55 -7.71
C SER A 117 20.89 21.79 -7.38
N ASN A 118 20.62 22.42 -6.25
CA ASN A 118 21.38 23.55 -5.72
C ASN A 118 22.55 23.10 -4.81
N LEU A 119 22.84 21.80 -4.76
CA LEU A 119 23.97 21.25 -4.01
C LEU A 119 25.32 21.86 -4.48
N PRO A 120 26.29 22.03 -3.57
CA PRO A 120 27.68 22.31 -3.92
C PRO A 120 28.23 21.31 -4.93
N ILE A 121 29.22 21.72 -5.74
CA ILE A 121 29.80 20.88 -6.78
C ILE A 121 30.38 19.60 -6.17
N GLU A 122 31.05 19.73 -5.03
CA GLU A 122 31.65 18.63 -4.29
C GLU A 122 30.60 17.62 -3.83
N GLU A 123 29.43 18.09 -3.37
CA GLU A 123 28.32 17.24 -2.97
C GLU A 123 27.63 16.58 -4.16
N LYS A 124 27.54 17.26 -5.32
CA LYS A 124 27.04 16.64 -6.56
C LYS A 124 27.93 15.49 -7.01
N GLU A 125 29.25 15.66 -6.97
CA GLU A 125 30.21 14.61 -7.30
C GLU A 125 30.12 13.44 -6.33
N ARG A 126 30.10 13.72 -5.02
CA ARG A 126 29.96 12.72 -3.96
C ARG A 126 28.66 11.93 -4.10
N LEU A 127 27.51 12.61 -4.22
CA LEU A 127 26.20 11.97 -4.32
C LEU A 127 26.06 11.16 -5.62
N THR A 128 26.67 11.63 -6.72
CA THR A 128 26.74 10.84 -7.97
C THR A 128 27.53 9.54 -7.77
N ALA A 129 28.65 9.58 -7.03
CA ALA A 129 29.43 8.38 -6.72
C ALA A 129 28.65 7.40 -5.82
N VAL A 130 27.94 7.90 -4.81
CA VAL A 130 27.03 7.10 -3.98
C VAL A 130 25.94 6.45 -4.83
N PHE A 131 25.27 7.23 -5.68
CA PHE A 131 24.23 6.73 -6.58
C PHE A 131 24.74 5.59 -7.47
N ASN A 132 25.89 5.79 -8.12
CA ASN A 132 26.50 4.76 -8.96
C ASN A 132 26.84 3.50 -8.16
N LYS A 133 27.36 3.63 -6.94
CA LYS A 133 27.64 2.47 -6.07
C LYS A 133 26.37 1.68 -5.75
N VAL A 134 25.29 2.36 -5.37
CA VAL A 134 23.99 1.72 -5.08
C VAL A 134 23.44 1.02 -6.33
N VAL A 135 23.51 1.66 -7.50
CA VAL A 135 23.10 1.06 -8.77
C VAL A 135 23.91 -0.21 -9.08
N GLU A 136 25.24 -0.18 -8.87
CA GLU A 136 26.07 -1.35 -9.10
C GLU A 136 25.76 -2.49 -8.12
N LYS A 137 25.39 -2.20 -6.86
CA LYS A 137 24.87 -3.21 -5.93
C LYS A 137 23.55 -3.81 -6.44
N ALA A 138 22.63 -2.98 -6.93
CA ALA A 138 21.35 -3.43 -7.47
C ALA A 138 21.52 -4.31 -8.72
N LYS A 139 22.42 -3.95 -9.64
CA LYS A 139 22.78 -4.77 -10.81
C LYS A 139 23.39 -6.12 -10.44
N ARG A 140 24.01 -6.23 -9.26
CA ARG A 140 24.52 -7.49 -8.71
C ARG A 140 23.49 -8.25 -7.88
N HIS A 141 22.24 -7.78 -7.82
CA HIS A 141 21.16 -8.36 -7.02
C HIS A 141 21.51 -8.51 -5.53
N GLU A 142 22.23 -7.53 -4.97
CA GLU A 142 22.57 -7.52 -3.54
C GLU A 142 21.43 -7.04 -2.63
N TYR A 143 20.37 -6.48 -3.21
CA TYR A 143 19.17 -6.06 -2.49
C TYR A 143 18.06 -7.11 -2.59
N GLN A 144 17.29 -7.30 -1.53
CA GLN A 144 16.17 -8.24 -1.49
C GLN A 144 15.01 -7.80 -2.41
N ASN A 145 14.79 -6.49 -2.53
CA ASN A 145 13.81 -5.90 -3.41
C ASN A 145 14.37 -5.82 -4.84
N TYR A 146 13.95 -6.72 -5.72
CA TYR A 146 14.28 -6.64 -7.13
C TYR A 146 13.06 -7.02 -7.99
N VAL A 147 12.81 -6.21 -9.03
CA VAL A 147 11.79 -6.48 -10.04
C VAL A 147 12.49 -6.62 -11.40
N GLY A 148 12.33 -7.76 -12.07
CA GLY A 148 12.94 -8.02 -13.37
C GLY A 148 14.48 -8.05 -13.33
N GLN A 149 15.14 -7.24 -14.17
CA GLN A 149 16.60 -7.27 -14.33
C GLN A 149 17.37 -6.61 -13.18
N TRP A 150 16.92 -5.47 -12.67
CA TRP A 150 17.42 -4.78 -11.47
C TRP A 150 16.68 -3.43 -11.35
N SER A 151 16.52 -2.93 -10.12
CA SER A 151 15.97 -1.59 -9.86
C SER A 151 16.50 -1.04 -8.55
N VAL A 152 16.38 0.28 -8.36
CA VAL A 152 16.54 0.93 -7.06
C VAL A 152 15.29 1.77 -6.81
N GLY A 153 14.77 1.74 -5.59
CA GLY A 153 13.49 2.34 -5.23
C GLY A 153 12.36 1.33 -5.35
N MET A 154 11.46 1.34 -4.37
CA MET A 154 10.35 0.39 -4.27
C MET A 154 8.97 1.05 -4.49
N PHE A 155 8.96 2.35 -4.79
CA PHE A 155 7.73 3.13 -4.94
C PHE A 155 7.57 3.68 -6.34
N GLY A 156 6.35 3.57 -6.88
CA GLY A 156 5.96 4.19 -8.13
C GLY A 156 5.94 5.71 -8.05
N THR A 157 5.93 6.36 -9.22
CA THR A 157 5.67 7.80 -9.31
C THR A 157 4.64 8.10 -10.40
N GLY A 158 3.66 8.95 -10.08
CA GLY A 158 2.68 9.49 -11.03
C GLY A 158 3.11 10.80 -11.69
N PHE A 159 4.20 11.43 -11.23
CA PHE A 159 4.63 12.75 -11.68
C PHE A 159 6.16 12.88 -11.80
N TYR A 160 6.59 13.90 -12.56
CA TYR A 160 8.02 14.17 -12.83
C TYR A 160 8.56 15.47 -12.19
N SER A 161 7.65 16.30 -11.67
CA SER A 161 7.95 17.57 -11.02
C SER A 161 6.89 17.96 -9.99
N PHE A 162 7.30 18.70 -8.95
CA PHE A 162 6.38 19.22 -7.95
C PHE A 162 5.79 20.56 -8.40
N ARG A 163 4.47 20.72 -8.24
CA ARG A 163 3.79 22.04 -8.37
C ARG A 163 3.92 22.80 -7.05
N SER A 164 5.15 23.11 -6.65
CA SER A 164 5.49 23.76 -5.38
C SER A 164 6.21 25.09 -5.60
N ASP A 165 6.55 25.76 -4.51
CA ASP A 165 7.40 26.95 -4.50
C ASP A 165 8.54 26.79 -3.49
N LYS A 166 9.50 27.72 -3.54
CA LYS A 166 10.72 27.69 -2.74
C LYS A 166 10.47 27.54 -1.25
N GLU A 167 9.52 28.31 -0.71
CA GLU A 167 9.20 28.29 0.72
C GLU A 167 8.68 26.91 1.15
N ASN A 168 7.76 26.33 0.37
CA ASN A 168 7.22 25.00 0.66
C ASN A 168 8.27 23.89 0.48
N ALA A 169 9.13 23.98 -0.53
CA ALA A 169 10.23 23.04 -0.72
C ALA A 169 11.23 23.10 0.45
N GLN A 170 11.66 24.30 0.83
CA GLN A 170 12.57 24.51 1.96
C GLN A 170 11.99 23.99 3.27
N LYS A 171 10.69 24.20 3.50
CA LYS A 171 10.00 23.72 4.70
C LYS A 171 10.08 22.20 4.83
N PHE A 172 9.79 21.46 3.75
CA PHE A 172 9.85 19.99 3.77
C PHE A 172 11.31 19.46 3.83
N LEU A 173 12.23 20.09 3.10
CA LEU A 173 13.65 19.71 3.13
C LEU A 173 14.26 19.94 4.52
N SER A 174 13.92 21.05 5.17
CA SER A 174 14.36 21.36 6.53
C SER A 174 13.85 20.33 7.53
N LEU A 175 12.58 19.91 7.42
CA LEU A 175 12.03 18.82 8.20
C LEU A 175 12.87 17.55 8.05
N CYS A 176 13.17 17.12 6.81
CA CYS A 176 13.97 15.93 6.55
C CYS A 176 15.37 16.02 7.17
N VAL A 177 16.04 17.17 7.03
CA VAL A 177 17.36 17.41 7.62
C VAL A 177 17.31 17.35 9.15
N GLU A 178 16.30 17.95 9.77
CA GLU A 178 16.14 18.00 11.22
C GLU A 178 15.95 16.59 11.80
N ILE A 179 14.98 15.84 11.29
CA ILE A 179 14.64 14.51 11.82
C ILE A 179 15.71 13.45 11.54
N SER A 180 16.54 13.64 10.52
CA SER A 180 17.57 12.67 10.14
C SER A 180 18.52 12.31 11.29
N LYS A 181 18.78 13.28 12.18
CA LYS A 181 19.72 13.18 13.32
C LYS A 181 19.07 12.72 14.63
N MET A 182 17.81 12.30 14.58
CA MET A 182 17.01 11.97 15.75
C MET A 182 16.65 10.48 15.75
N ASP A 183 16.55 9.88 16.93
CA ASP A 183 16.17 8.48 17.09
C ASP A 183 14.86 8.29 17.87
N ASP A 184 14.41 9.34 18.57
CA ASP A 184 13.17 9.33 19.36
C ASP A 184 11.96 9.50 18.45
N GLU A 185 11.25 8.40 18.19
CA GLU A 185 10.12 8.34 17.24
C GLU A 185 9.01 9.34 17.58
N ASP A 186 8.68 9.51 18.86
CA ASP A 186 7.59 10.40 19.27
C ASP A 186 7.98 11.87 19.05
N LYS A 187 9.23 12.24 19.38
CA LYS A 187 9.73 13.60 19.08
C LYS A 187 9.83 13.87 17.58
N ILE A 188 10.21 12.87 16.78
CA ILE A 188 10.24 12.99 15.32
C ILE A 188 8.82 13.26 14.80
N LEU A 189 7.82 12.54 15.30
CA LEU A 189 6.42 12.75 14.93
C LEU A 189 5.92 14.13 15.36
N ASP A 190 6.28 14.63 16.55
CA ASP A 190 5.91 15.98 17.00
C ASP A 190 6.47 17.08 16.08
N ILE A 191 7.75 16.97 15.68
CA ILE A 191 8.38 17.92 14.74
C ILE A 191 7.73 17.84 13.37
N ALA A 192 7.46 16.63 12.88
CA ALA A 192 6.80 16.42 11.61
C ALA A 192 5.37 16.96 11.61
N GLU A 193 4.63 16.82 12.72
CA GLU A 193 3.29 17.37 12.86
C GLU A 193 3.28 18.89 12.73
N GLU A 194 4.16 19.58 13.45
CA GLU A 194 4.27 21.04 13.39
C GLU A 194 4.68 21.52 11.99
N ALA A 195 5.61 20.82 11.34
CA ALA A 195 6.03 21.14 9.98
C ALA A 195 4.91 20.90 8.95
N LEU A 196 4.11 19.84 9.10
CA LEU A 196 3.15 19.42 8.07
C LEU A 196 1.71 19.90 8.33
N ARG A 197 1.40 20.48 9.50
CA ARG A 197 0.02 20.90 9.89
C ARG A 197 -0.67 21.83 8.89
N ALA A 198 0.09 22.69 8.22
CA ALA A 198 -0.42 23.65 7.23
C ALA A 198 -0.33 23.12 5.79
N GLY A 199 0.08 21.85 5.62
CA GLY A 199 0.43 21.26 4.35
C GLY A 199 1.76 21.78 3.79
N ILE A 200 2.08 21.24 2.62
CA ILE A 200 3.17 21.62 1.74
C ILE A 200 2.58 21.68 0.34
N LYS A 201 2.61 22.85 -0.28
CA LYS A 201 2.00 23.08 -1.60
C LYS A 201 2.56 22.11 -2.64
N GLY A 202 1.67 21.44 -3.36
CA GLY A 202 2.04 20.48 -4.40
C GLY A 202 2.44 19.09 -3.89
N MET A 203 2.29 18.82 -2.59
CA MET A 203 2.63 17.54 -1.97
C MET A 203 1.41 16.95 -1.24
N GLN A 204 1.20 15.65 -1.45
CA GLN A 204 0.17 14.84 -0.79
C GLN A 204 0.82 13.78 0.11
N ALA A 205 0.03 13.10 0.93
CA ALA A 205 0.51 12.09 1.88
C ALA A 205 1.35 10.99 1.21
N ALA A 206 0.95 10.51 0.03
CA ALA A 206 1.69 9.49 -0.71
C ALA A 206 3.14 9.92 -1.02
N ALA A 207 3.35 11.13 -1.54
CA ALA A 207 4.68 11.62 -1.89
C ALA A 207 5.54 11.93 -0.64
N ALA A 208 4.94 12.46 0.43
CA ALA A 208 5.64 12.73 1.67
C ALA A 208 6.03 11.43 2.38
N SER A 209 5.09 10.48 2.48
CA SER A 209 5.28 9.24 3.22
C SER A 209 6.39 8.39 2.66
N ILE A 210 6.58 8.29 1.34
CA ILE A 210 7.69 7.51 0.77
C ILE A 210 9.06 8.11 1.11
N ILE A 211 9.21 9.44 1.10
CA ILE A 211 10.47 10.09 1.45
C ILE A 211 10.76 9.90 2.93
N LEU A 212 9.77 10.18 3.76
CA LEU A 212 9.88 10.09 5.21
C LEU A 212 10.10 8.63 5.67
N HIS A 213 9.44 7.67 5.02
CA HIS A 213 9.64 6.24 5.25
C HIS A 213 11.07 5.81 4.88
N CYS A 214 11.58 6.17 3.70
CA CYS A 214 12.96 5.84 3.34
C CYS A 214 13.99 6.47 4.30
N LEU A 215 13.66 7.61 4.91
CA LEU A 215 14.52 8.29 5.87
C LEU A 215 14.45 7.69 7.29
N LYS A 216 13.24 7.37 7.77
CA LYS A 216 12.94 6.83 9.09
C LYS A 216 11.85 5.75 8.98
N PRO A 217 12.22 4.52 8.55
CA PRO A 217 11.26 3.46 8.23
C PRO A 217 10.48 2.92 9.44
N ASP A 218 11.02 3.10 10.64
CA ASP A 218 10.38 2.75 11.90
C ASP A 218 9.55 3.91 12.48
N VAL A 219 9.40 5.03 11.77
CA VAL A 219 8.62 6.18 12.25
C VAL A 219 7.45 6.45 11.32
N PHE A 220 7.69 6.41 10.02
CA PHE A 220 6.74 6.86 9.02
C PHE A 220 6.19 5.68 8.22
N PRO A 221 4.88 5.38 8.34
CA PRO A 221 4.24 4.40 7.47
C PRO A 221 4.05 4.97 6.07
N VAL A 222 4.11 4.09 5.08
CA VAL A 222 3.74 4.40 3.69
C VAL A 222 2.22 4.47 3.60
N ILE A 223 1.68 5.62 3.17
CA ILE A 223 0.24 5.79 2.95
C ILE A 223 0.01 6.00 1.46
N ASN A 224 -0.17 4.88 0.76
CA ASN A 224 -0.48 4.76 -0.66
C ASN A 224 -1.91 4.21 -0.84
N ASN A 225 -2.36 3.98 -2.08
CA ASN A 225 -3.69 3.43 -2.33
C ASN A 225 -3.87 2.03 -1.72
N ALA A 226 -2.90 1.13 -1.90
CA ALA A 226 -2.96 -0.23 -1.35
C ALA A 226 -3.17 -0.23 0.18
N MET A 227 -2.48 0.65 0.91
CA MET A 227 -2.70 0.82 2.35
C MET A 227 -4.07 1.40 2.69
N ILE A 228 -4.58 2.36 1.90
CA ILE A 228 -5.91 2.96 2.13
C ILE A 228 -7.00 1.92 1.93
N GLU A 229 -6.90 1.10 0.89
CA GLU A 229 -7.83 0.01 0.57
C GLU A 229 -7.77 -1.09 1.64
N ALA A 230 -6.56 -1.51 2.02
CA ALA A 230 -6.35 -2.54 3.04
C ALA A 230 -6.58 -2.06 4.48
N ALA A 231 -6.77 -0.75 4.73
CA ALA A 231 -6.92 -0.20 6.08
C ALA A 231 -8.12 -0.79 6.84
N ILE A 232 -9.16 -1.21 6.11
CA ILE A 232 -10.36 -1.85 6.68
C ILE A 232 -10.02 -3.10 7.51
N LEU A 233 -8.95 -3.82 7.15
CA LEU A 233 -8.47 -4.99 7.88
C LEU A 233 -7.96 -4.63 9.28
N LEU A 234 -7.55 -3.38 9.48
CA LEU A 234 -6.94 -2.89 10.71
C LEU A 234 -7.92 -2.12 11.61
N GLU A 235 -9.13 -1.81 11.14
CA GLU A 235 -10.12 -1.05 11.92
C GLU A 235 -10.51 -1.77 13.21
N SER A 236 -10.59 -3.11 13.17
CA SER A 236 -10.86 -3.96 14.35
C SER A 236 -9.78 -3.83 15.44
N GLU A 237 -8.57 -3.39 15.06
CA GLU A 237 -7.46 -3.12 15.97
C GLU A 237 -7.33 -1.62 16.32
N GLY A 238 -8.30 -0.81 15.91
CA GLY A 238 -8.39 0.62 16.21
C GLY A 238 -7.61 1.52 15.26
N VAL A 239 -7.16 1.01 14.10
CA VAL A 239 -6.53 1.84 13.07
C VAL A 239 -7.62 2.43 12.17
N ILE A 240 -7.99 3.68 12.46
CA ILE A 240 -8.93 4.44 11.64
C ILE A 240 -8.16 5.57 10.97
N LEU A 241 -8.21 5.63 9.64
CA LEU A 241 -7.54 6.66 8.87
C LEU A 241 -8.48 7.82 8.56
N THR A 242 -8.04 9.03 8.85
CA THR A 242 -8.81 10.25 8.54
C THR A 242 -8.17 10.95 7.35
N ASN A 243 -8.94 11.21 6.30
CA ASN A 243 -8.48 11.87 5.06
C ASN A 243 -7.09 11.38 4.59
N PRO A 244 -6.85 10.07 4.40
CA PRO A 244 -5.50 9.51 4.29
C PRO A 244 -4.67 10.02 3.10
N ARG A 245 -5.32 10.62 2.09
CA ARG A 245 -4.63 11.23 0.95
C ARG A 245 -4.04 12.60 1.28
N GLU A 246 -4.59 13.31 2.26
CA GLU A 246 -4.19 14.67 2.62
C GLU A 246 -2.92 14.68 3.47
N LEU A 247 -1.98 15.57 3.15
CA LEU A 247 -0.74 15.70 3.93
C LEU A 247 -0.98 16.17 5.37
N THR A 248 -2.01 16.98 5.59
CA THR A 248 -2.35 17.57 6.90
C THR A 248 -2.82 16.54 7.93
N SER A 249 -3.37 15.41 7.48
CA SER A 249 -3.81 14.30 8.34
C SER A 249 -2.73 13.22 8.51
N TYR A 250 -1.65 13.28 7.74
CA TYR A 250 -0.65 12.21 7.63
C TYR A 250 -0.06 11.80 8.98
N ILE A 251 0.34 12.76 9.81
CA ILE A 251 0.99 12.46 11.10
C ILE A 251 0.00 11.87 12.11
N GLN A 252 -1.24 12.33 12.13
CA GLN A 252 -2.28 11.72 12.96
C GLN A 252 -2.52 10.27 12.55
N ASN A 253 -2.60 10.00 11.25
CA ASN A 253 -2.73 8.64 10.73
C ASN A 253 -1.49 7.79 11.08
N ALA A 254 -0.28 8.36 10.98
CA ALA A 254 0.95 7.68 11.38
C ALA A 254 0.94 7.28 12.86
N ARG A 255 0.43 8.13 13.75
CA ARG A 255 0.26 7.80 15.18
C ARG A 255 -0.73 6.66 15.41
N ASN A 256 -1.84 6.63 14.67
CA ASN A 256 -2.84 5.56 14.77
C ASN A 256 -2.22 4.21 14.38
N ILE A 257 -1.46 4.18 13.28
CA ILE A 257 -0.78 2.97 12.79
C ILE A 257 0.36 2.57 13.74
N LYS A 258 1.12 3.55 14.26
CA LYS A 258 2.18 3.33 15.25
C LYS A 258 1.66 2.64 16.51
N LYS A 259 0.51 3.07 17.03
CA LYS A 259 -0.12 2.43 18.19
C LYS A 259 -0.40 0.95 17.92
N PHE A 260 -1.03 0.63 16.78
CA PHE A 260 -1.26 -0.76 16.38
C PHE A 260 0.05 -1.55 16.29
N ARG A 261 1.06 -1.01 15.59
CA ARG A 261 2.35 -1.66 15.46
C ARG A 261 3.00 -1.96 16.81
N ASP A 262 3.11 -0.95 17.67
CA ASP A 262 3.81 -1.08 18.94
C ASP A 262 3.09 -2.01 19.93
N GLU A 263 1.76 -2.08 19.88
CA GLU A 263 0.97 -2.93 20.77
C GLU A 263 0.78 -4.35 20.25
N LYS A 264 0.77 -4.57 18.93
CA LYS A 264 0.26 -5.82 18.32
C LYS A 264 1.22 -6.52 17.36
N CYS A 265 2.25 -5.84 16.85
CA CYS A 265 3.07 -6.35 15.77
C CYS A 265 4.49 -6.73 16.21
N ARG A 266 5.11 -7.64 15.46
CA ARG A 266 6.53 -8.03 15.65
C ARG A 266 7.50 -7.12 14.91
N PHE A 267 7.10 -6.56 13.78
CA PHE A 267 7.92 -5.69 12.96
C PHE A 267 7.99 -4.27 13.54
N ARG A 268 9.10 -3.55 13.28
CA ARG A 268 9.17 -2.10 13.49
C ARG A 268 9.08 -1.33 12.18
N ASN A 269 9.70 -1.85 11.14
CA ASN A 269 9.77 -1.22 9.83
C ASN A 269 8.44 -1.33 9.09
N TYR A 270 7.86 -0.19 8.71
CA TYR A 270 6.56 -0.16 8.02
C TYR A 270 6.58 -0.75 6.60
N ARG A 271 7.74 -1.10 6.05
CA ARG A 271 7.81 -1.84 4.78
C ARG A 271 7.25 -3.26 4.93
N ALA A 272 7.34 -3.86 6.12
CA ALA A 272 6.78 -5.20 6.37
C ALA A 272 5.28 -5.23 6.02
N PRO A 273 4.39 -4.46 6.68
CA PRO A 273 2.96 -4.48 6.35
C PRO A 273 2.66 -3.90 4.97
N ASP A 274 3.42 -2.90 4.49
CA ASP A 274 3.21 -2.31 3.16
C ASP A 274 3.35 -3.34 2.04
N MET A 275 4.32 -4.26 2.10
CA MET A 275 4.41 -5.37 1.14
C MET A 275 3.16 -6.25 1.15
N LYS A 276 2.62 -6.55 2.33
CA LYS A 276 1.42 -7.39 2.45
C LYS A 276 0.18 -6.69 1.89
N PHE A 277 0.07 -5.36 2.03
CA PHE A 277 -1.03 -4.61 1.42
C PHE A 277 -0.95 -4.60 -0.10
N TRP A 278 0.26 -4.56 -0.67
CA TRP A 278 0.44 -4.72 -2.12
C TRP A 278 0.01 -6.09 -2.61
N ASP A 279 0.42 -7.17 -1.92
CA ASP A 279 -0.02 -8.52 -2.26
C ASP A 279 -1.56 -8.63 -2.25
N ILE A 280 -2.22 -7.96 -1.30
CA ILE A 280 -3.68 -7.94 -1.21
C ILE A 280 -4.30 -7.15 -2.38
N SER A 281 -3.75 -5.98 -2.71
CA SER A 281 -4.26 -5.19 -3.86
C SER A 281 -4.01 -5.86 -5.21
N GLU A 282 -2.90 -6.59 -5.38
CA GLU A 282 -2.61 -7.31 -6.63
C GLU A 282 -3.55 -8.51 -6.82
N LEU A 283 -3.95 -9.18 -5.73
CA LEU A 283 -5.00 -10.20 -5.76
C LEU A 283 -6.36 -9.63 -6.22
N GLU A 284 -6.60 -8.34 -6.03
CA GLU A 284 -7.79 -7.65 -6.54
C GLU A 284 -7.64 -7.26 -8.02
N SER A 285 -6.43 -6.89 -8.49
CA SER A 285 -6.20 -6.40 -9.87
C SER A 285 -5.88 -7.46 -10.91
N GLU A 286 -5.19 -8.56 -10.56
CA GLU A 286 -4.95 -9.69 -11.50
C GLU A 286 -6.26 -10.37 -11.96
N GLU A 287 -7.38 -10.01 -11.33
CA GLU A 287 -8.72 -10.48 -11.67
C GLU A 287 -9.43 -9.56 -12.69
N GLU A 288 -8.97 -8.32 -12.88
CA GLU A 288 -9.48 -7.38 -13.90
C GLU A 288 -8.75 -7.57 -15.25
N ASP A 289 -7.46 -7.90 -15.25
CA ASP A 289 -6.64 -8.02 -16.47
C ASP A 289 -6.78 -9.38 -17.22
N GLU A 290 -7.58 -10.34 -16.73
CA GLU A 290 -7.98 -11.52 -17.52
C GLU A 290 -9.11 -11.22 -18.54
N GLU A 291 -9.60 -9.97 -18.60
CA GLU A 291 -10.63 -9.47 -19.54
C GLU A 291 -10.07 -8.78 -20.80
N ASP A 292 -9.11 -9.37 -21.52
CA ASP A 292 -8.74 -8.86 -22.86
C ASP A 292 -9.35 -9.74 -23.97
N PHE A 293 -10.67 -9.66 -24.13
CA PHE A 293 -11.32 -9.78 -25.43
C PHE A 293 -12.54 -8.85 -25.52
N GLU A 294 -12.31 -7.57 -25.79
CA GLU A 294 -13.36 -6.63 -26.17
C GLU A 294 -13.83 -6.87 -27.62
N PRO A 295 -15.15 -6.97 -27.87
CA PRO A 295 -15.77 -6.28 -28.98
C PRO A 295 -16.28 -4.92 -28.47
N GLU A 296 -15.68 -3.85 -29.03
CA GLU A 296 -16.01 -2.43 -28.85
C GLU A 296 -17.50 -2.16 -28.57
N PHE A 297 -17.82 -1.51 -27.45
CA PHE A 297 -18.92 -0.52 -27.38
C PHE A 297 -18.67 0.56 -26.32
N ASP A 298 -18.60 1.79 -26.85
CA ASP A 298 -18.80 3.14 -26.32
C ASP A 298 -18.70 3.48 -24.80
N ASP A 299 -18.00 4.60 -24.60
CA ASP A 299 -17.79 5.40 -23.39
C ASP A 299 -19.01 5.52 -22.45
N ASP A 300 -18.87 5.06 -21.19
CA ASP A 300 -19.26 5.87 -20.04
C ASP A 300 -18.48 5.49 -18.77
N LYS A 301 -17.88 6.48 -18.12
CA LYS A 301 -17.15 6.34 -16.86
C LYS A 301 -18.08 6.69 -15.70
N SER A 302 -18.62 5.67 -15.01
CA SER A 302 -18.82 5.73 -13.55
C SER A 302 -19.18 4.35 -12.98
N ILE A 303 -18.20 3.59 -12.50
CA ILE A 303 -18.50 2.45 -11.60
C ILE A 303 -17.51 2.47 -10.44
N LEU A 304 -17.73 3.40 -9.51
CA LEU A 304 -17.42 3.18 -8.10
C LEU A 304 -18.80 3.03 -7.44
N ASN A 305 -19.08 1.82 -6.93
CA ASN A 305 -20.38 1.33 -6.42
C ASN A 305 -21.42 0.90 -7.46
N GLU A 306 -21.19 -0.22 -8.15
CA GLU A 306 -22.31 -1.07 -8.54
C GLU A 306 -22.28 -2.38 -7.76
N ASP A 307 -23.48 -2.80 -7.35
CA ASP A 307 -23.80 -4.09 -6.76
C ASP A 307 -22.93 -5.19 -7.35
N ILE A 308 -22.49 -6.14 -6.52
CA ILE A 308 -21.66 -7.31 -6.88
C ILE A 308 -22.34 -8.24 -7.93
N GLY A 309 -23.41 -7.82 -8.59
CA GLY A 309 -24.19 -8.57 -9.56
C GLY A 309 -24.95 -9.77 -8.98
N ILE A 310 -24.82 -10.01 -7.67
CA ILE A 310 -25.44 -11.15 -7.01
C ILE A 310 -26.87 -10.78 -6.57
N THR A 311 -27.84 -11.25 -7.34
CA THR A 311 -29.26 -11.22 -7.01
C THR A 311 -29.55 -11.90 -5.67
N LYS A 312 -30.63 -11.48 -5.01
CA LYS A 312 -31.12 -12.08 -3.77
C LYS A 312 -31.32 -13.59 -3.90
N GLU A 313 -31.75 -14.06 -5.06
CA GLU A 313 -31.98 -15.46 -5.37
C GLU A 313 -30.66 -16.25 -5.46
N GLN A 314 -29.61 -15.66 -6.03
CA GLN A 314 -28.26 -16.24 -6.04
C GLN A 314 -27.69 -16.29 -4.61
N TRP A 315 -27.88 -15.24 -3.81
CA TRP A 315 -27.53 -15.23 -2.39
C TRP A 315 -28.23 -16.35 -1.60
N LEU A 316 -29.54 -16.51 -1.80
CA LEU A 316 -30.31 -17.57 -1.14
C LEU A 316 -29.89 -18.97 -1.62
N ALA A 317 -29.51 -19.13 -2.89
CA ALA A 317 -28.99 -20.38 -3.42
C ALA A 317 -27.60 -20.73 -2.85
N MET A 318 -26.72 -19.73 -2.68
CA MET A 318 -25.41 -19.89 -2.01
C MET A 318 -25.61 -20.35 -0.57
N LEU A 319 -26.41 -19.60 0.18
CA LEU A 319 -26.69 -19.88 1.59
C LEU A 319 -27.36 -21.24 1.75
N SER A 320 -28.18 -21.70 0.79
CA SER A 320 -28.88 -23.00 0.87
C SER A 320 -28.01 -24.22 0.54
N ASN A 321 -26.77 -24.03 0.07
CA ASN A 321 -25.87 -25.14 -0.23
C ASN A 321 -25.20 -25.65 1.05
N ASN A 322 -25.73 -26.75 1.61
CA ASN A 322 -25.25 -27.36 2.85
C ASN A 322 -23.82 -27.95 2.78
N ASP A 323 -23.27 -28.11 1.57
CA ASP A 323 -21.88 -28.53 1.38
C ASP A 323 -20.90 -27.34 1.46
N VAL A 324 -21.42 -26.10 1.37
CA VAL A 324 -20.64 -24.85 1.35
C VAL A 324 -20.91 -23.99 2.60
N PHE A 325 -22.17 -23.77 2.96
CA PHE A 325 -22.59 -23.04 4.16
C PHE A 325 -23.18 -24.02 5.18
N LYS A 326 -22.47 -24.22 6.30
CA LYS A 326 -23.02 -24.98 7.42
C LYS A 326 -24.05 -24.13 8.16
N GLU A 327 -24.95 -24.75 8.91
CA GLU A 327 -25.99 -24.03 9.67
C GLU A 327 -25.43 -22.90 10.55
N GLN A 328 -24.24 -23.11 11.10
CA GLN A 328 -23.52 -22.14 11.92
C GLN A 328 -23.05 -20.89 11.15
N ASP A 329 -22.82 -21.02 9.84
CA ASP A 329 -22.40 -19.93 8.94
C ASP A 329 -23.63 -19.12 8.49
N LYS A 330 -24.76 -19.81 8.24
CA LYS A 330 -26.05 -19.18 7.95
C LYS A 330 -26.52 -18.30 9.10
N GLU A 331 -26.37 -18.77 10.34
CA GLU A 331 -26.70 -17.99 11.55
C GLU A 331 -25.93 -16.67 11.62
N LEU A 332 -24.65 -16.66 11.22
CA LEU A 332 -23.79 -15.49 11.25
C LEU A 332 -24.16 -14.48 10.16
N VAL A 333 -24.40 -14.95 8.94
CA VAL A 333 -24.87 -14.10 7.82
C VAL A 333 -26.24 -13.50 8.15
N LEU A 334 -27.14 -14.28 8.75
CA LEU A 334 -28.45 -13.80 9.20
C LEU A 334 -28.32 -12.74 10.30
N LEU A 335 -27.36 -12.90 11.21
CA LEU A 335 -27.07 -11.93 12.27
C LEU A 335 -26.50 -10.61 11.70
N MET A 336 -25.59 -10.69 10.74
CA MET A 336 -25.06 -9.51 10.02
C MET A 336 -26.18 -8.76 9.31
N TYR A 337 -27.05 -9.49 8.60
CA TYR A 337 -28.21 -8.93 7.92
C TYR A 337 -29.19 -8.24 8.87
N ASN A 338 -29.55 -8.90 9.98
CA ASN A 338 -30.47 -8.35 10.97
C ASN A 338 -29.91 -7.13 11.72
N ARG A 339 -28.59 -6.91 11.65
CA ARG A 339 -27.90 -5.72 12.17
C ARG A 339 -27.61 -4.67 11.09
N GLY A 340 -28.26 -4.78 9.94
CA GLY A 340 -28.16 -3.79 8.86
C GLY A 340 -26.89 -3.88 8.02
N GLY A 341 -26.11 -4.97 8.14
CA GLY A 341 -24.85 -5.15 7.38
C GLY A 341 -23.65 -4.39 7.93
N GLU A 342 -23.82 -3.60 9.00
CA GLU A 342 -22.77 -2.73 9.57
C GLU A 342 -22.10 -3.32 10.82
N ALA A 343 -22.43 -4.57 11.18
CA ALA A 343 -21.91 -5.19 12.41
C ALA A 343 -20.45 -5.60 12.28
N THR A 344 -19.61 -5.10 13.19
CA THR A 344 -18.19 -5.46 13.27
C THR A 344 -18.00 -6.91 13.72
N ALA A 345 -16.84 -7.51 13.39
CA ALA A 345 -16.49 -8.87 13.82
C ALA A 345 -16.59 -9.05 15.36
N SER A 346 -16.21 -8.02 16.12
CA SER A 346 -16.31 -7.98 17.59
C SER A 346 -17.77 -8.02 18.08
N GLU A 347 -18.67 -7.29 17.41
CA GLU A 347 -20.09 -7.27 17.74
C GLU A 347 -20.80 -8.57 17.39
N LEU A 348 -20.37 -9.25 16.33
CA LEU A 348 -20.86 -10.56 15.93
C LEU A 348 -20.37 -11.67 16.87
N ALA A 349 -19.10 -11.63 17.29
CA ALA A 349 -18.54 -12.56 18.26
C ALA A 349 -19.22 -12.45 19.64
N ALA A 350 -19.44 -11.21 20.11
CA ALA A 350 -20.15 -10.96 21.36
C ALA A 350 -21.61 -11.46 21.33
N ALA A 351 -22.28 -11.35 20.18
CA ALA A 351 -23.67 -11.77 20.01
C ALA A 351 -23.86 -13.28 19.83
N THR A 352 -22.85 -14.00 19.31
CA THR A 352 -22.93 -15.45 19.06
C THR A 352 -22.31 -16.29 20.18
N GLY A 353 -21.65 -15.68 21.16
CA GLY A 353 -20.96 -16.39 22.23
C GLY A 353 -19.78 -17.24 21.72
N ARG A 354 -19.33 -16.99 20.50
CA ARG A 354 -18.17 -17.64 19.87
C ARG A 354 -16.98 -16.70 19.97
N HIS A 355 -15.81 -17.24 20.26
CA HIS A 355 -14.58 -16.45 20.26
C HIS A 355 -14.37 -15.89 18.85
N PRO A 356 -13.95 -14.62 18.69
CA PRO A 356 -13.48 -14.13 17.40
C PRO A 356 -12.18 -14.87 17.11
N SER A 357 -12.24 -15.94 16.33
CA SER A 357 -11.09 -16.77 15.94
C SER A 357 -11.27 -17.26 14.53
#